data_AF-A0A4Y8YDD5-F1
#
_entry.id   AF-A0A4Y8YDD5-F1
#
_cell.length_a   1.000
_cell.length_b   1.000
_cell.length_c   1.000
_cell.angle_alpha   90.00
_cell.angle_beta   90.00
_cell.angle_gamma   90.00
#
_symmetry.space_group_name_H-M   'P 1'
#
loop_
_entity.id
_entity.type
_entity.pdbx_description
1 polymer ?
#
loop_
_entity_poly.entity_id
_entity_poly.type
_entity_poly.pdbx_seq_one_letter_code
_entity_poly.pdbx_strand_id
1 'polypeptide(L)'
;MELHELQARALRIHDLYDELNQRVRGRVWTREEFMLGFVGDVGDLAKLVMAEEGARPGGGREALEHELADCLWSVLILAHRYGVDLDHAFRRTMDDLDNAIRAQLPPA
;
A
#
# COMPACT_ATOMS: atom_id res chain seq x y z
N MET A 1 15.12 -4.85 -5.05
CA MET A 1 13.92 -5.68 -5.21
C MET A 1 13.06 -4.96 -6.20
N GLU A 2 12.86 -5.58 -7.36
CA GLU A 2 12.07 -4.98 -8.42
C GLU A 2 10.58 -5.03 -8.04
N LEU A 3 9.78 -4.08 -8.53
CA LEU A 3 8.36 -4.00 -8.18
C LEU A 3 7.61 -5.32 -8.51
N HIS A 4 8.03 -6.03 -9.56
CA HIS A 4 7.48 -7.32 -9.92
C HIS A 4 7.71 -8.40 -8.85
N GLU A 5 8.83 -8.38 -8.12
CA GLU A 5 9.14 -9.34 -7.06
C GLU A 5 8.22 -9.09 -5.85
N LEU A 6 7.98 -7.82 -5.53
CA LEU A 6 7.02 -7.40 -4.50
C LEU A 6 5.60 -7.81 -4.87
N GLN A 7 5.16 -7.56 -6.10
CA GLN A 7 3.86 -7.98 -6.61
C GLN A 7 3.69 -9.50 -6.53
N ALA A 8 4.68 -10.27 -7.00
CA ALA A 8 4.63 -11.72 -6.94
C ALA A 8 4.54 -12.25 -5.50
N ARG A 9 5.26 -11.63 -4.55
CA ARG A 9 5.15 -11.97 -3.12
C ARG A 9 3.78 -11.60 -2.56
N ALA A 10 3.28 -10.41 -2.87
CA ALA A 10 1.98 -9.94 -2.40
C ALA A 10 0.85 -10.87 -2.87
N LEU A 11 0.87 -11.28 -4.14
CA LEU A 11 -0.11 -12.20 -4.72
C LEU A 11 -0.11 -13.57 -4.04
N ARG A 12 1.07 -14.14 -3.76
CA ARG A 12 1.13 -15.41 -3.00
C ARG A 12 0.46 -15.30 -1.63
N ILE A 13 0.64 -14.18 -0.93
CA ILE A 13 -0.01 -13.95 0.37
C ILE A 13 -1.51 -13.71 0.19
N HIS A 14 -1.93 -12.99 -0.85
CA HIS A 14 -3.34 -12.82 -1.19
C HIS A 14 -4.05 -14.15 -1.45
N ASP A 15 -3.44 -15.05 -2.22
CA ASP A 15 -4.00 -16.37 -2.51
C ASP A 15 -4.19 -17.20 -1.22
N LEU A 16 -3.24 -17.12 -0.29
CA LEU A 16 -3.35 -17.76 1.03
C LEU A 16 -4.49 -17.16 1.87
N TYR A 17 -4.70 -15.84 1.81
CA TYR A 17 -5.84 -15.20 2.47
C TYR A 17 -7.16 -15.60 1.82
N ASP A 18 -7.22 -15.74 0.50
CA ASP A 18 -8.41 -16.20 -0.20
C ASP A 18 -8.74 -17.65 0.19
N GLU A 19 -7.75 -18.55 0.25
CA GLU A 19 -7.94 -19.90 0.80
C GLU A 19 -8.47 -19.89 2.24
N LEU A 20 -7.86 -19.07 3.10
CA LEU A 20 -8.25 -18.96 4.51
C LEU A 20 -9.69 -18.44 4.63
N ASN A 21 -10.03 -17.38 3.90
CA ASN A 21 -11.36 -16.80 3.89
C ASN A 21 -12.39 -17.78 3.35
N GLN A 22 -12.08 -18.53 2.28
CA GLN A 22 -12.96 -19.57 1.76
C GLN A 22 -13.24 -20.65 2.83
N ARG A 23 -12.23 -21.09 3.58
CA ARG A 23 -12.38 -22.10 4.64
C ARG A 23 -13.15 -21.59 5.86
N VAL A 24 -12.90 -20.36 6.29
CA VAL A 24 -13.45 -19.80 7.53
C VAL A 24 -14.81 -19.11 7.32
N ARG A 25 -15.04 -18.54 6.13
CA ARG A 25 -16.22 -17.70 5.83
C ARG A 25 -17.10 -18.24 4.71
N GLY A 26 -16.63 -19.26 3.98
CA GLY A 26 -17.33 -19.81 2.82
C GLY A 26 -17.27 -18.92 1.57
N ARG A 27 -16.53 -17.80 1.61
CA ARG A 27 -16.31 -16.87 0.50
C ARG A 27 -15.00 -16.11 0.66
N VAL A 28 -14.46 -15.61 -0.44
CA VAL A 28 -13.33 -14.67 -0.45
C VAL A 28 -13.78 -13.22 -0.19
N TRP A 29 -12.81 -12.33 0.03
CA TRP A 29 -13.08 -10.90 0.16
C TRP A 29 -13.42 -10.24 -1.18
N THR A 30 -14.40 -9.33 -1.16
CA THR A 30 -14.72 -8.46 -2.30
C THR A 30 -13.71 -7.34 -2.43
N ARG A 31 -13.73 -6.61 -3.56
CA ARG A 31 -12.80 -5.49 -3.78
C ARG A 31 -13.01 -4.36 -2.77
N GLU A 32 -14.27 -4.12 -2.40
CA GLU A 32 -14.66 -3.13 -1.40
C GLU A 32 -14.17 -3.52 -0.01
N GLU A 33 -14.22 -4.81 0.34
CA GLU A 33 -13.67 -5.32 1.61
C GLU A 33 -12.14 -5.16 1.67
N PHE A 34 -11.42 -5.39 0.56
CA PHE A 34 -9.99 -5.09 0.50
C PHE A 34 -9.70 -3.59 0.68
N MET A 35 -10.48 -2.72 0.03
CA MET A 35 -10.33 -1.27 0.21
C MET A 35 -10.61 -0.85 1.66
N LEU A 36 -11.63 -1.44 2.31
CA LEU A 36 -11.90 -1.17 3.72
C LEU A 36 -10.78 -1.65 4.64
N GLY A 37 -10.19 -2.82 4.36
CA GLY A 37 -9.00 -3.30 5.05
C GLY A 37 -7.85 -2.30 4.93
N PHE A 38 -7.56 -1.83 3.71
CA PHE A 38 -6.52 -0.85 3.46
C PHE A 38 -6.74 0.47 4.23
N VAL A 39 -7.98 0.95 4.35
CA VAL A 39 -8.26 2.15 5.17
C VAL A 39 -7.92 1.92 6.65
N GLY A 40 -8.09 0.68 7.14
CA GLY A 40 -7.63 0.27 8.46
C GLY A 40 -6.12 0.44 8.61
N ASP A 41 -5.34 -0.17 7.71
CA ASP A 41 -3.88 -0.09 7.68
C ASP A 41 -3.39 1.37 7.60
N VAL A 42 -4.03 2.20 6.77
CA VAL A 42 -3.72 3.65 6.70
C VAL A 42 -3.96 4.36 8.03
N GLY A 43 -5.02 3.98 8.76
CA GLY A 43 -5.31 4.52 10.08
C GLY A 43 -4.27 4.12 11.13
N ASP A 44 -3.73 2.90 11.05
CA ASP A 44 -2.68 2.41 11.93
C ASP A 44 -1.32 3.00 11.58
N LEU A 45 -0.99 3.14 10.28
CA LEU A 45 0.17 3.88 9.81
C LEU A 45 0.15 5.33 10.30
N ALA A 46 -0.98 6.05 10.15
CA ALA A 46 -1.10 7.44 10.60
C ALA A 46 -0.85 7.57 12.11
N LYS A 47 -1.40 6.63 12.90
CA LYS A 47 -1.19 6.51 14.34
C LYS A 47 0.29 6.30 14.70
N LEU A 48 1.04 5.54 13.92
CA LEU A 48 2.46 5.29 14.16
C LEU A 48 3.35 6.47 13.74
N VAL A 49 3.05 7.12 12.62
CA VAL A 49 3.73 8.35 12.21
C VAL A 49 3.57 9.42 13.28
N MET A 50 2.35 9.63 13.80
CA MET A 50 2.14 10.57 14.90
C MET A 50 2.95 10.22 16.16
N ALA A 51 3.21 8.93 16.40
CA ALA A 51 4.00 8.49 17.54
C ALA A 51 5.50 8.74 17.32
N GLU A 52 6.01 8.46 16.11
CA GLU A 52 7.40 8.75 15.72
C GLU A 52 7.71 10.25 15.83
N GLU A 53 6.75 11.11 15.46
CA GLU A 53 6.85 12.57 15.57
C GLU A 53 6.60 13.11 17.00
N GLY A 54 6.39 12.24 17.99
CA GLY A 54 6.19 12.62 19.39
C GLY A 54 4.84 13.26 19.72
N ALA A 55 3.90 13.28 18.77
CA ALA A 55 2.56 13.84 18.97
C ALA A 55 1.64 12.92 19.79
N ARG A 56 2.03 11.66 20.00
CA ARG A 56 1.34 10.70 20.87
C ARG A 56 2.28 9.62 21.41
N PRO A 57 1.95 8.96 22.54
CA PRO A 57 2.74 7.83 23.03
C PRO A 57 2.51 6.55 22.21
N GLY A 58 3.47 5.62 22.32
CA GLY A 58 3.44 4.33 21.64
C GLY A 58 4.35 4.28 20.41
N GLY A 59 4.14 3.28 19.55
CA GLY A 59 4.88 3.12 18.29
C GLY A 59 6.20 2.38 18.44
N GLY A 60 7.16 2.75 17.59
CA GLY A 60 8.46 2.10 17.46
C GLY A 60 8.79 1.82 16.00
N ARG A 61 10.09 1.84 15.70
CA ARG A 61 10.60 1.72 14.33
C ARG A 61 10.08 0.47 13.61
N GLU A 62 10.08 -0.67 14.28
CA GLU A 62 9.61 -1.94 13.72
C GLU A 62 8.11 -1.91 13.37
N ALA A 63 7.29 -1.32 14.24
CA ALA A 63 5.86 -1.16 13.97
C ALA A 63 5.63 -0.24 12.77
N LEU A 64 6.39 0.86 12.66
CA LEU A 64 6.27 1.78 11.53
C LEU A 64 6.66 1.10 10.22
N GLU A 65 7.74 0.31 10.23
CA GLU A 65 8.16 -0.50 9.08
C GLU A 65 7.09 -1.52 8.67
N HIS A 66 6.42 -2.14 9.64
CA HIS A 66 5.31 -3.07 9.42
C HIS A 66 4.14 -2.39 8.70
N GLU A 67 3.61 -1.29 9.24
CA GLU A 67 2.44 -0.62 8.65
C GLU A 67 2.73 0.01 7.28
N LEU A 68 3.96 0.45 7.03
CA LEU A 68 4.39 0.87 5.69
C LEU A 68 4.36 -0.30 4.71
N ALA A 69 4.79 -1.49 5.12
CA ALA A 69 4.76 -2.69 4.30
C ALA A 69 3.32 -3.18 4.05
N ASP A 70 2.45 -3.12 5.05
CA ASP A 70 1.05 -3.53 4.93
C ASP A 70 0.26 -2.58 4.03
N CYS A 71 0.45 -1.27 4.19
CA CYS A 71 -0.10 -0.28 3.25
C CYS A 71 0.37 -0.53 1.82
N LEU A 72 1.65 -0.85 1.61
CA LEU A 72 2.17 -1.18 0.29
C LEU A 72 1.54 -2.47 -0.25
N TRP A 73 1.41 -3.52 0.57
CA TRP A 73 0.75 -4.77 0.16
C TRP A 73 -0.68 -4.51 -0.32
N SER A 74 -1.45 -3.73 0.44
CA SER A 74 -2.82 -3.34 0.09
C SER A 74 -2.89 -2.62 -1.27
N VAL A 75 -1.97 -1.68 -1.56
CA VAL A 75 -1.87 -1.02 -2.87
C VAL A 75 -1.56 -2.02 -3.99
N LEU A 76 -0.62 -2.94 -3.78
CA LEU A 76 -0.25 -3.96 -4.77
C LEU A 76 -1.42 -4.89 -5.11
N ILE A 77 -2.18 -5.31 -4.11
CA ILE A 77 -3.36 -6.18 -4.31
C ILE A 77 -4.48 -5.42 -5.01
N LEU A 78 -4.77 -4.17 -4.61
CA LEU A 78 -5.77 -3.36 -5.30
C LEU A 78 -5.39 -3.16 -6.78
N ALA A 79 -4.12 -2.82 -7.08
CA ALA A 79 -3.65 -2.70 -8.46
C ALA A 79 -3.89 -3.99 -9.26
N HIS A 80 -3.55 -5.15 -8.70
CA HIS A 80 -3.83 -6.44 -9.33
C HIS A 80 -5.33 -6.67 -9.56
N ARG A 81 -6.17 -6.44 -8.55
CA ARG A 81 -7.62 -6.69 -8.59
C ARG A 81 -8.38 -5.79 -9.56
N TYR A 82 -7.77 -4.65 -9.93
CA TYR A 82 -8.28 -3.70 -10.93
C TYR A 82 -7.54 -3.77 -12.28
N GLY A 83 -6.54 -4.64 -12.44
CA GLY A 83 -5.76 -4.76 -13.68
C GLY A 83 -4.92 -3.52 -13.99
N VAL A 84 -4.48 -2.81 -12.96
CA VAL A 84 -3.63 -1.61 -13.10
C VAL A 84 -2.17 -2.03 -13.17
N ASP A 85 -1.49 -1.64 -14.25
CA ASP A 85 -0.03 -1.67 -14.32
C ASP A 85 0.54 -0.58 -13.42
N LEU A 86 0.89 -0.95 -12.18
CA LEU A 86 1.35 -0.01 -11.17
C LEU A 86 2.72 0.58 -11.50
N ASP A 87 3.62 -0.18 -12.14
CA ASP A 87 4.95 0.33 -12.51
C ASP A 87 4.81 1.47 -13.53
N HIS A 88 4.06 1.21 -14.60
CA HIS A 88 3.79 2.22 -15.62
C HIS A 88 3.00 3.40 -15.06
N ALA A 89 1.95 3.16 -14.26
CA ALA A 89 1.13 4.21 -13.68
C ALA A 89 1.93 5.12 -12.72
N PHE A 90 2.81 4.53 -11.90
CA PHE A 90 3.66 5.28 -10.99
C PHE A 90 4.64 6.18 -11.75
N ARG A 91 5.38 5.62 -12.71
CA ARG A 91 6.37 6.38 -13.52
C ARG A 91 5.72 7.56 -14.22
N ARG A 92 4.62 7.32 -14.96
CA ARG A 92 3.87 8.38 -15.64
C ARG A 92 3.46 9.50 -14.67
N THR A 93 2.93 9.13 -13.51
CA THR A 93 2.47 10.11 -12.51
C THR A 93 3.63 10.93 -11.93
N MET A 94 4.79 10.30 -11.69
CA MET A 94 5.98 11.00 -11.19
C MET A 94 6.59 11.92 -12.24
N ASP A 95 6.62 11.51 -13.52
CA ASP A 95 7.08 12.34 -14.63
C ASP A 95 6.19 13.58 -14.80
N ASP A 96 4.86 13.39 -14.74
CA ASP A 96 3.89 14.49 -14.78
C ASP A 96 4.11 15.47 -13.60
N LEU A 97 4.35 14.94 -12.40
CA LEU A 97 4.61 15.73 -11.20
C LEU A 97 5.94 16.49 -11.26
N ASP A 98 7.02 15.85 -11.71
CA ASP A 98 8.34 16.47 -11.88
C ASP A 98 8.27 17.66 -12.85
N ASN A 99 7.61 17.48 -14.00
CA ASN A 99 7.37 18.56 -14.96
C ASN A 99 6.57 19.72 -14.33
N ALA A 100 5.49 19.41 -13.61
CA ALA A 100 4.64 20.41 -12.97
C ALA A 100 5.37 21.20 -11.86
N ILE A 101 6.25 20.53 -11.11
CA ILE A 101 7.07 21.17 -10.07
C ILE A 101 8.15 22.04 -10.71
N ARG A 102 8.88 21.53 -11.70
CA ARG A 102 9.96 22.29 -12.38
C ARG A 102 9.45 23.57 -13.04
N ALA A 103 8.24 23.56 -13.58
CA ALA A 103 7.63 24.76 -14.13
C ALA A 103 7.39 25.88 -13.09
N GLN A 104 7.33 25.53 -11.80
CA GLN A 104 7.10 26.46 -10.70
C GLN A 104 8.38 26.84 -9.93
N LEU A 105 9.45 26.06 -10.08
CA LEU A 105 10.73 26.36 -9.44
C LEU A 105 11.44 27.47 -10.21
N PRO A 106 12.01 28.48 -9.52
CA PRO A 106 12.85 29.47 -10.17
C PRO A 106 14.06 28.79 -10.83
N PRO A 107 14.59 29.31 -11.95
CA PRO A 107 15.82 28.80 -12.52
C PRO A 107 16.95 28.88 -11.49
N ALA A 108 17.76 27.82 -11.45
CA ALA A 108 18.91 27.69 -10.55
C ALA A 108 20.01 28.72 -10.86
#